data_AF-A0A1V8T3C9-F1
#
_entry.id   AF-A0A1V8T3C9-F1
#
_cell.length_a   1.000
_cell.length_b   1.000
_cell.length_c   1.000
_cell.angle_alpha   90.00
_cell.angle_beta   90.00
_cell.angle_gamma   90.00
#
_symmetry.space_group_name_H-M   'P 1'
#
loop_
_entity.id
_entity.type
_entity.pdbx_description
1 polymer ?
#
loop_
_entity_poly.entity_id
_entity_poly.type
_entity_poly.pdbx_seq_one_letter_code
_entity_poly.pdbx_strand_id
1 'polypeptide(L)'
;MQVEIAVVLTASAVNDKLTEPSLPYIPPSSTASRQQPSKEQTYLRPDDLFHSFTNSPIPTIRQRAAVMRQNAYCPHPDHQPTHLPSSPRAAATSTLAPAHVRHECPDCGIPVACSEAHFADTYDQHLEICDLLRQINEDDHDLHSGRFFPEFEYPDASIEEAQINMQNWDTLLFTREFTAVNDERSMRQVTRLLTYPITIGSILHELSPYSIKRNGRLTSEGLRSLSALRYTLHPPRTGAGITIAGLRPNPPPVRLFILGARAESSLPREVWLQLSHLFPRVAFHLIFIGPEALANRPDDVAPPPTPGNPFSAVVEDRLGGQMKISTYATVFEALHQAQHFAPYDPYFDAFVLFHPGLGHPASSASWAPTLPILLDTKIPVICTGYTEFDMQRDIDWVKEQGGGEVDFLLEPGENRFRSLRWEVNDLDPGDVSAGNWGVWGFRGKRYEADRYEEKRGE
;
A
#
# COMPACT_ATOMS: atom_id res chain seq x y z
N MET A 1 -18.99 47.58 16.89
CA MET A 1 -18.16 47.32 18.08
C MET A 1 -17.79 45.85 18.03
N GLN A 2 -16.63 45.57 17.43
CA GLN A 2 -16.09 44.23 17.25
C GLN A 2 -15.68 43.67 18.62
N VAL A 3 -15.93 42.39 18.85
CA VAL A 3 -15.29 41.63 19.92
C VAL A 3 -14.55 40.49 19.23
N GLU A 4 -13.23 40.69 19.10
CA GLU A 4 -12.28 39.68 18.65
C GLU A 4 -12.13 38.61 19.72
N ILE A 5 -12.33 37.35 19.34
CA ILE A 5 -11.91 36.20 20.14
C ILE A 5 -10.53 35.79 19.60
N ALA A 6 -9.50 36.12 20.38
CA ALA A 6 -8.13 35.73 20.10
C ALA A 6 -7.97 34.21 20.23
N VAL A 7 -7.68 33.54 19.11
CA VAL A 7 -7.21 32.16 19.08
C VAL A 7 -5.71 32.18 19.37
N VAL A 8 -5.33 31.65 20.53
CA VAL A 8 -3.94 31.49 20.95
C VAL A 8 -3.30 30.39 20.12
N LEU A 9 -2.38 30.79 19.23
CA LEU A 9 -1.44 29.90 18.54
C LEU A 9 -0.41 29.40 19.57
N THR A 10 -0.54 28.15 20.02
CA THR A 10 0.54 27.46 20.75
C THR A 10 1.42 26.69 19.77
N ALA A 11 2.73 26.90 19.97
CA ALA A 11 3.84 26.46 19.14
C ALA A 11 3.85 24.96 18.81
N SER A 12 4.30 24.69 17.60
CA SER A 12 4.56 23.39 16.99
C SER A 12 5.52 22.57 17.85
N ALA A 13 5.02 21.45 18.38
CA ALA A 13 5.86 20.37 18.86
C ALA A 13 6.46 19.65 17.64
N VAL A 14 7.77 19.44 17.70
CA VAL A 14 8.57 18.68 16.73
C VAL A 14 7.95 17.29 16.61
N ASN A 15 7.44 16.99 15.42
CA ASN A 15 6.73 15.75 15.13
C ASN A 15 7.78 14.68 14.75
N ASP A 16 8.03 13.73 15.65
CA ASP A 16 8.74 12.48 15.36
C ASP A 16 7.88 11.65 14.39
N LYS A 17 7.92 12.03 13.10
CA LYS A 17 7.35 11.21 12.03
C LYS A 17 8.37 10.16 11.64
N LEU A 18 8.00 8.89 11.82
CA LEU A 18 8.60 7.77 11.07
C LEU A 18 8.44 8.11 9.58
N THR A 19 9.47 8.70 8.98
CA THR A 19 9.56 8.91 7.54
C THR A 19 9.78 7.55 6.90
N GLU A 20 8.70 6.95 6.41
CA GLU A 20 8.79 5.90 5.39
C GLU A 20 9.65 6.43 4.23
N PRO A 21 10.48 5.58 3.59
CA PRO A 21 11.26 6.00 2.44
C PRO A 21 10.28 6.45 1.34
N SER A 22 10.31 7.75 1.03
CA SER A 22 9.54 8.30 -0.09
C SER A 22 9.85 7.50 -1.34
N LEU A 23 8.83 6.89 -1.97
CA LEU A 23 8.99 6.28 -3.28
C LEU A 23 9.64 7.32 -4.20
N PRO A 24 10.77 7.01 -4.88
CA PRO A 24 11.34 7.95 -5.82
C PRO A 24 10.28 8.27 -6.88
N TYR A 25 10.06 9.55 -7.14
CA TYR A 25 9.19 10.02 -8.19
C TYR A 25 9.70 9.46 -9.53
N ILE A 26 8.98 8.50 -10.08
CA ILE A 26 9.18 8.00 -11.44
C ILE A 26 8.30 8.89 -12.32
N PRO A 27 8.86 9.76 -13.17
CA PRO A 27 8.06 10.63 -14.02
C PRO A 27 7.16 9.78 -14.92
N PRO A 28 5.92 10.22 -15.18
CA PRO A 28 5.02 9.49 -16.07
C PRO A 28 5.68 9.31 -17.43
N SER A 29 5.58 8.10 -17.99
CA SER A 29 6.13 7.78 -19.29
C SER A 29 5.38 8.59 -20.35
N SER A 30 5.88 9.79 -20.66
CA SER A 30 5.40 10.54 -21.82
C SER A 30 5.61 9.66 -23.05
N THR A 31 4.69 9.70 -24.00
CA THR A 31 4.77 8.96 -25.28
C THR A 31 6.07 9.23 -26.07
N ALA A 32 6.86 10.25 -25.67
CA ALA A 32 8.19 10.53 -26.17
C ALA A 32 9.31 9.63 -25.59
N SER A 33 9.06 8.83 -24.54
CA SER A 33 10.08 8.02 -23.84
C SER A 33 10.24 6.59 -24.36
N ARG A 34 9.64 6.23 -25.51
CA ARG A 34 9.87 4.93 -26.18
C ARG A 34 11.26 4.80 -26.85
N GLN A 35 12.15 5.77 -26.65
CA GLN A 35 13.52 5.68 -27.15
C GLN A 35 14.41 5.07 -26.07
N GLN A 36 15.11 3.99 -26.40
CA GLN A 36 16.19 3.47 -25.56
C GLN A 36 17.17 4.63 -25.28
N PRO A 37 17.49 4.91 -24.00
CA PRO A 37 18.51 5.89 -23.68
C PRO A 37 19.81 5.48 -24.37
N SER A 38 20.49 6.44 -24.97
CA SER A 38 21.81 6.19 -25.55
C SER A 38 22.76 5.64 -24.46
N LYS A 39 23.75 4.83 -24.85
CA LYS A 39 24.77 4.31 -23.90
C LYS A 39 25.46 5.42 -23.07
N GLU A 40 25.39 6.67 -23.50
CA GLU A 40 25.95 7.86 -22.83
C GLU A 40 25.09 8.37 -21.65
N GLN A 41 23.85 7.88 -21.46
CA GLN A 41 22.95 8.31 -20.38
C GLN A 41 22.89 7.35 -19.18
N THR A 42 23.55 6.19 -19.26
CA THR A 42 23.57 5.21 -18.15
C THR A 42 24.76 5.47 -17.24
N TYR A 43 24.49 5.75 -15.96
CA TYR A 43 25.51 6.06 -14.94
C TYR A 43 26.19 4.82 -14.36
N LEU A 44 25.47 3.70 -14.26
CA LEU A 44 25.98 2.43 -13.77
C LEU A 44 25.67 1.29 -14.71
N ARG A 45 26.61 0.35 -14.84
CA ARG A 45 26.41 -0.84 -15.66
C ARG A 45 25.68 -1.93 -14.86
N PRO A 46 24.90 -2.82 -15.50
CA PRO A 46 24.15 -3.86 -14.80
C PRO A 46 25.00 -4.84 -13.98
N ASP A 47 26.29 -4.97 -14.32
CA ASP A 47 27.30 -5.81 -13.66
C ASP A 47 28.06 -5.07 -12.54
N ASP A 48 27.78 -3.78 -12.31
CA ASP A 48 28.53 -2.89 -11.42
C ASP A 48 27.58 -2.02 -10.57
N LEU A 49 26.67 -2.70 -9.86
CA LEU A 49 25.61 -2.05 -9.06
C LEU A 49 25.92 -2.01 -7.57
N PHE A 50 26.85 -2.82 -7.08
CA PHE A 50 27.18 -2.84 -5.66
C PHE A 50 28.19 -1.74 -5.33
N HIS A 51 27.74 -0.71 -4.63
CA HIS A 51 28.60 0.33 -4.09
C HIS A 51 28.24 0.63 -2.64
N SER A 52 29.24 0.97 -1.84
CA SER A 52 29.04 1.56 -0.51
C SER A 52 28.04 2.72 -0.56
N PHE A 53 27.05 2.77 0.33
CA PHE A 53 26.08 3.87 0.37
C PHE A 53 26.77 5.22 0.58
N THR A 54 27.81 5.24 1.42
CA THR A 54 28.60 6.43 1.70
C THR A 54 29.38 6.93 0.50
N ASN A 55 30.03 6.01 -0.22
CA ASN A 55 30.94 6.33 -1.32
C ASN A 55 30.30 6.10 -2.69
N SER A 56 28.98 5.92 -2.73
CA SER A 56 28.22 5.64 -3.95
C SER A 56 28.51 6.70 -5.01
N PRO A 57 28.62 6.35 -6.30
CA PRO A 57 28.70 7.34 -7.37
C PRO A 57 27.41 8.18 -7.48
N ILE A 58 26.30 7.70 -6.93
CA ILE A 58 24.97 8.32 -7.05
C ILE A 58 24.71 9.30 -5.90
N PRO A 59 24.46 10.60 -6.17
CA PRO A 59 24.27 11.61 -5.12
C PRO A 59 23.10 11.33 -4.17
N THR A 60 21.98 10.82 -4.67
CA THR A 60 20.78 10.53 -3.86
C THR A 60 21.04 9.43 -2.84
N ILE A 61 21.80 8.39 -3.21
CA ILE A 61 22.20 7.30 -2.30
C ILE A 61 23.15 7.83 -1.22
N ARG A 62 24.12 8.68 -1.58
CA ARG A 62 25.00 9.32 -0.58
C ARG A 62 24.22 10.20 0.41
N GLN A 63 23.21 10.92 -0.07
CA GLN A 63 22.34 11.72 0.80
C GLN A 63 21.55 10.82 1.75
N ARG A 64 20.99 9.71 1.27
CA ARG A 64 20.31 8.72 2.10
C ARG A 64 21.25 8.14 3.17
N ALA A 65 22.48 7.81 2.81
CA ALA A 65 23.51 7.35 3.75
C ALA A 65 23.80 8.38 4.86
N ALA A 66 23.83 9.67 4.49
CA ALA A 66 24.02 10.75 5.45
C ALA A 66 22.84 10.88 6.42
N VAL A 67 21.60 10.72 5.93
CA VAL A 67 20.37 10.70 6.75
C VAL A 67 20.40 9.51 7.71
N MET A 68 20.72 8.30 7.22
CA MET A 68 20.85 7.10 8.07
C MET A 68 21.87 7.34 9.20
N ARG A 69 23.06 7.86 8.89
CA ARG A 69 24.09 8.14 9.90
C ARG A 69 23.72 9.23 10.92
N GLN A 70 22.80 10.10 10.56
CA GLN A 70 22.33 11.17 11.45
C GLN A 70 21.20 10.71 12.37
N ASN A 71 20.37 9.76 11.91
CA ASN A 71 19.11 9.44 12.58
C ASN A 71 19.04 8.00 13.09
N ALA A 72 19.66 7.04 12.40
CA ALA A 72 19.64 5.65 12.83
C ALA A 72 20.58 5.38 13.99
N TYR A 73 20.11 4.54 14.91
CA TYR A 73 20.85 4.15 16.11
C TYR A 73 21.47 2.76 15.96
N CYS A 74 22.59 2.55 16.66
CA CYS A 74 23.29 1.27 16.67
C CYS A 74 22.45 0.22 17.41
N PRO A 75 22.27 -0.99 16.84
CA PRO A 75 21.46 -2.05 17.43
C PRO A 75 22.14 -2.79 18.59
N HIS A 76 23.37 -2.42 18.96
CA HIS A 76 24.15 -3.12 19.98
C HIS A 76 23.46 -3.08 21.36
N PRO A 77 23.35 -4.21 22.09
CA PRO A 77 22.63 -4.30 23.37
C PRO A 77 23.09 -3.34 24.47
N ASP A 78 24.33 -2.86 24.39
CA ASP A 78 24.87 -1.90 25.36
C ASP A 78 24.17 -0.55 25.30
N HIS A 79 23.57 -0.17 24.15
CA HIS A 79 22.86 1.10 24.00
C HIS A 79 21.43 1.03 24.51
N GLN A 80 20.95 2.14 25.07
CA GLN A 80 19.52 2.28 25.41
C GLN A 80 18.66 2.23 24.12
N PRO A 81 17.57 1.44 24.10
CA PRO A 81 16.69 1.38 22.95
C PRO A 81 15.98 2.71 22.75
N THR A 82 15.99 3.22 21.51
CA THR A 82 15.38 4.51 21.13
C THR A 82 14.04 4.36 20.42
N HIS A 83 13.75 3.16 19.90
CA HIS A 83 12.51 2.85 19.19
C HIS A 83 11.80 1.66 19.81
N LEU A 84 10.47 1.65 19.67
CA LEU A 84 9.68 0.46 19.94
C LEU A 84 10.14 -0.65 18.98
N PRO A 85 10.40 -1.87 19.47
CA PRO A 85 10.84 -2.96 18.60
C PRO A 85 9.77 -3.27 17.54
N SER A 86 10.16 -3.35 16.27
CA SER A 86 9.35 -3.93 15.18
C SER A 86 9.35 -5.47 15.19
N SER A 87 10.21 -6.07 16.04
CA SER A 87 10.30 -7.51 16.30
C SER A 87 10.55 -7.76 17.79
N PRO A 88 10.18 -8.93 18.35
CA PRO A 88 10.46 -9.25 19.75
C PRO A 88 11.97 -9.36 20.02
N ARG A 89 12.59 -8.29 20.50
CA ARG A 89 13.98 -8.27 20.97
C ARG A 89 14.09 -8.67 22.45
N ALA A 90 15.17 -9.34 22.80
CA ALA A 90 15.50 -9.69 24.19
C ALA A 90 15.64 -8.44 25.07
N ALA A 91 15.34 -8.56 26.37
CA ALA A 91 15.41 -7.46 27.32
C ALA A 91 16.83 -6.84 27.34
N ALA A 92 16.92 -5.54 27.00
CA ALA A 92 18.20 -4.84 26.90
C ALA A 92 18.85 -4.67 28.29
N THR A 93 20.09 -5.12 28.43
CA THR A 93 20.99 -4.73 29.53
C THR A 93 21.73 -3.45 29.14
N SER A 94 20.97 -2.39 28.83
CA SER A 94 21.54 -1.16 28.30
C SER A 94 22.27 -0.35 29.38
N THR A 95 23.53 -0.02 29.15
CA THR A 95 24.36 0.78 30.07
C THR A 95 24.87 2.09 29.44
N LEU A 96 24.88 2.18 28.11
CA LEU A 96 25.38 3.30 27.32
C LEU A 96 24.23 4.13 26.73
N ALA A 97 24.49 5.43 26.54
CA ALA A 97 23.59 6.30 25.78
C ALA A 97 23.47 5.83 24.32
N PRO A 98 22.35 6.10 23.63
CA PRO A 98 22.20 5.77 22.21
C PRO A 98 23.32 6.37 21.36
N ALA A 99 23.84 5.60 20.41
CA ALA A 99 24.85 6.06 19.46
C ALA A 99 24.39 5.83 18.03
N HIS A 100 24.67 6.78 17.14
CA HIS A 100 24.29 6.67 15.73
C HIS A 100 25.19 5.72 14.94
N VAL A 101 24.63 5.11 13.90
CA VAL A 101 25.39 4.27 12.97
C VAL A 101 26.44 5.10 12.22
N ARG A 102 27.65 4.57 12.10
CA ARG A 102 28.80 5.19 11.42
C ARG A 102 29.62 4.19 10.64
N HIS A 103 29.79 3.00 11.20
CA HIS A 103 30.45 1.87 10.56
C HIS A 103 29.52 1.21 9.54
N GLU A 104 30.06 1.01 8.35
CA GLU A 104 29.37 0.44 7.20
C GLU A 104 29.87 -0.98 6.98
N CYS A 105 28.95 -1.94 6.83
CA CYS A 105 29.33 -3.31 6.54
C CYS A 105 29.96 -3.39 5.14
N PRO A 106 31.14 -4.00 4.97
CA PRO A 106 31.80 -4.10 3.67
C PRO A 106 31.04 -4.99 2.67
N ASP A 107 30.25 -5.95 3.15
CA ASP A 107 29.57 -6.95 2.32
C ASP A 107 28.21 -6.45 1.79
N CYS A 108 27.48 -5.65 2.58
CA CYS A 108 26.20 -5.07 2.15
C CYS A 108 26.25 -3.57 1.82
N GLY A 109 27.32 -2.87 2.23
CA GLY A 109 27.52 -1.45 1.92
C GLY A 109 26.55 -0.50 2.63
N ILE A 110 25.89 -0.92 3.71
CA ILE A 110 24.94 -0.10 4.49
C ILE A 110 25.49 0.21 5.89
N PRO A 111 25.34 1.44 6.41
CA PRO A 111 25.72 1.78 7.78
C PRO A 111 24.86 1.01 8.79
N VAL A 112 25.47 0.18 9.64
CA VAL A 112 24.74 -0.75 10.53
C VAL A 112 25.14 -0.67 12.00
N ALA A 113 26.32 -0.11 12.32
CA ALA A 113 26.80 -0.02 13.70
C ALA A 113 27.52 1.31 13.96
N CYS A 114 27.66 1.73 15.21
CA CYS A 114 28.37 2.97 15.54
C CYS A 114 29.91 2.84 15.45
N SER A 115 30.45 1.63 15.54
CA SER A 115 31.89 1.34 15.49
C SER A 115 32.15 -0.07 14.93
N GLU A 116 33.38 -0.33 14.51
CA GLU A 116 33.82 -1.65 14.05
C GLU A 116 33.73 -2.71 15.16
N ALA A 117 34.03 -2.33 16.41
CA ALA A 117 33.91 -3.22 17.57
C ALA A 117 32.46 -3.68 17.77
N HIS A 118 31.50 -2.75 17.80
CA HIS A 118 30.08 -3.11 17.97
C HIS A 118 29.54 -3.89 16.75
N PHE A 119 30.06 -3.61 15.55
CA PHE A 119 29.76 -4.41 14.37
C PHE A 119 30.25 -5.86 14.53
N ALA A 120 31.49 -6.07 14.98
CA ALA A 120 32.04 -7.39 15.23
C ALA A 120 31.25 -8.15 16.31
N ASP A 121 30.85 -7.48 17.39
CA ASP A 121 30.09 -8.07 18.48
C ASP A 121 28.65 -8.48 18.07
N THR A 122 28.04 -7.76 17.14
CA THR A 122 26.70 -8.05 16.59
C THR A 122 26.73 -8.72 15.22
N TYR A 123 27.90 -9.18 14.78
CA TYR A 123 28.10 -9.69 13.42
C TYR A 123 27.19 -10.87 13.10
N ASP A 124 27.00 -11.79 14.04
CA ASP A 124 26.11 -12.95 13.87
C ASP A 124 24.65 -12.54 13.60
N GLN A 125 24.14 -11.52 14.28
CA GLN A 125 22.78 -10.99 14.04
C GLN A 125 22.71 -10.27 12.70
N HIS A 126 23.77 -9.54 12.33
CA HIS A 126 23.85 -8.86 11.04
C HIS A 126 23.87 -9.85 9.87
N LEU A 127 24.55 -11.00 10.02
CA LEU A 127 24.60 -12.06 9.00
C LEU A 127 23.21 -12.58 8.61
N GLU A 128 22.22 -12.56 9.51
CA GLU A 128 20.85 -12.99 9.22
C GLU A 128 20.17 -12.12 8.14
N ILE A 129 20.58 -10.86 8.00
CA ILE A 129 19.98 -9.88 7.08
C ILE A 129 20.98 -9.29 6.06
N CYS A 130 22.27 -9.60 6.16
CA CYS A 130 23.32 -8.97 5.35
C CYS A 130 23.08 -9.16 3.83
N ASP A 131 22.67 -10.36 3.41
CA ASP A 131 22.36 -10.64 2.00
C ASP A 131 21.15 -9.83 1.50
N LEU A 132 20.14 -9.64 2.35
CA LEU A 132 18.97 -8.80 2.02
C LEU A 132 19.40 -7.33 1.90
N LEU A 133 20.20 -6.83 2.84
CA LEU A 133 20.74 -5.47 2.79
C LEU A 133 21.60 -5.25 1.54
N ARG A 134 22.38 -6.24 1.14
CA ARG A 134 23.16 -6.20 -0.10
C ARG A 134 22.25 -6.14 -1.32
N GLN A 135 21.19 -6.94 -1.36
CA GLN A 135 20.20 -6.90 -2.43
C GLN A 135 19.49 -5.53 -2.51
N ILE A 136 19.11 -4.95 -1.38
CA ILE A 136 18.52 -3.60 -1.31
C ILE A 136 19.48 -2.57 -1.90
N ASN A 137 20.76 -2.67 -1.54
CA ASN A 137 21.79 -1.80 -2.07
C ASN A 137 21.88 -1.89 -3.60
N GLU A 138 21.99 -3.10 -4.15
CA GLU A 138 22.07 -3.32 -5.60
C GLU A 138 20.79 -2.85 -6.32
N ASP A 139 19.61 -3.08 -5.76
CA ASP A 139 18.32 -2.64 -6.30
C ASP A 139 18.13 -1.12 -6.29
N ASP A 140 18.70 -0.42 -5.30
CA ASP A 140 18.69 1.04 -5.22
C ASP A 140 19.64 1.67 -6.24
N HIS A 141 20.83 1.11 -6.40
CA HIS A 141 21.77 1.53 -7.44
C HIS A 141 21.22 1.23 -8.84
N ASP A 142 20.51 0.11 -9.01
CA ASP A 142 19.82 -0.22 -10.25
C ASP A 142 18.80 0.86 -10.63
N LEU A 143 17.91 1.23 -9.70
CA LEU A 143 16.90 2.28 -9.92
C LEU A 143 17.49 3.61 -10.36
N HIS A 144 18.66 3.97 -9.80
CA HIS A 144 19.31 5.24 -10.10
C HIS A 144 20.39 5.12 -11.18
N SER A 145 20.57 3.94 -11.78
CA SER A 145 21.57 3.69 -12.83
C SER A 145 21.30 4.47 -14.12
N GLY A 146 20.07 4.95 -14.33
CA GLY A 146 19.65 5.59 -15.58
C GLY A 146 19.43 4.61 -16.73
N ARG A 147 19.38 3.29 -16.45
CA ARG A 147 18.99 2.30 -17.46
C ARG A 147 17.51 2.43 -17.82
N PHE A 148 17.15 1.88 -18.97
CA PHE A 148 15.76 1.66 -19.31
C PHE A 148 15.20 0.46 -18.52
N PHE A 149 13.95 0.59 -18.08
CA PHE A 149 13.23 -0.42 -17.33
C PHE A 149 12.11 -1.01 -18.20
N PRO A 150 12.40 -1.99 -19.07
CA PRO A 150 11.36 -2.67 -19.85
C PRO A 150 10.29 -3.31 -18.95
N GLU A 151 10.63 -3.63 -17.70
CA GLU A 151 9.68 -4.15 -16.71
C GLU A 151 8.61 -3.14 -16.26
N PHE A 152 8.75 -1.84 -16.56
CA PHE A 152 7.71 -0.83 -16.32
C PHE A 152 6.84 -0.56 -17.56
N GLU A 153 7.05 -1.32 -18.66
CA GLU A 153 6.12 -1.33 -19.78
C GLU A 153 4.95 -2.26 -19.47
N TYR A 154 3.84 -1.67 -19.03
CA TYR A 154 2.65 -2.42 -18.66
C TYR A 154 1.79 -2.78 -19.88
N PRO A 155 1.21 -4.00 -19.93
CA PRO A 155 0.31 -4.39 -21.01
C PRO A 155 -1.04 -3.65 -20.90
N ASP A 156 -1.64 -3.41 -22.07
CA ASP A 156 -3.00 -2.88 -22.19
C ASP A 156 -4.05 -3.92 -21.77
N ALA A 157 -5.33 -3.62 -21.98
CA ALA A 157 -6.42 -4.56 -21.77
C ALA A 157 -6.23 -5.82 -22.64
N SER A 158 -6.26 -7.00 -22.01
CA SER A 158 -6.23 -8.28 -22.72
C SER A 158 -7.54 -8.52 -23.46
N ILE A 159 -7.48 -9.45 -24.42
CA ILE A 159 -8.67 -10.03 -25.04
C ILE A 159 -9.56 -10.63 -23.94
N GLU A 160 -10.86 -10.31 -23.95
CA GLU A 160 -11.79 -10.66 -22.87
C GLU A 160 -11.88 -12.17 -22.61
N GLU A 161 -11.63 -13.00 -23.62
CA GLU A 161 -11.60 -14.47 -23.53
C GLU A 161 -10.35 -15.02 -22.81
N ALA A 162 -9.28 -14.24 -22.72
CA ALA A 162 -8.03 -14.68 -22.10
C ALA A 162 -8.22 -14.86 -20.59
N GLN A 163 -8.00 -16.08 -20.11
CA GLN A 163 -8.15 -16.41 -18.69
C GLN A 163 -6.95 -15.88 -17.90
N ILE A 164 -7.23 -15.11 -16.85
CA ILE A 164 -6.21 -14.56 -15.94
C ILE A 164 -5.93 -15.59 -14.85
N ASN A 165 -4.65 -15.87 -14.59
CA ASN A 165 -4.24 -16.76 -13.51
C ASN A 165 -3.62 -15.97 -12.35
N MET A 166 -4.30 -15.93 -11.21
CA MET A 166 -3.88 -15.17 -10.03
C MET A 166 -3.24 -16.03 -8.92
N GLN A 167 -2.62 -17.17 -9.25
CA GLN A 167 -2.03 -18.04 -8.22
C GLN A 167 -0.77 -17.44 -7.57
N ASN A 168 0.07 -16.78 -8.37
CA ASN A 168 1.30 -16.11 -7.98
C ASN A 168 1.71 -15.04 -9.03
N TRP A 169 2.79 -14.31 -8.77
CA TRP A 169 3.31 -13.29 -9.69
C TRP A 169 3.61 -13.83 -11.09
N ASP A 170 4.33 -14.95 -11.22
CA ASP A 170 4.74 -15.48 -12.53
C ASP A 170 3.55 -15.81 -13.43
N THR A 171 2.56 -16.52 -12.88
CA THR A 171 1.36 -16.91 -13.62
C THR A 171 0.48 -15.72 -13.99
N LEU A 172 0.41 -14.71 -13.12
CA LEU A 172 -0.31 -13.48 -13.40
C LEU A 172 0.34 -12.69 -14.52
N LEU A 173 1.64 -12.40 -14.41
CA LEU A 173 2.37 -11.63 -15.40
C LEU A 173 2.36 -12.32 -16.76
N PHE A 174 2.52 -13.64 -16.78
CA PHE A 174 2.42 -14.44 -18.00
C PHE A 174 1.04 -14.34 -18.66
N THR A 175 -0.04 -14.58 -17.90
CA THR A 175 -1.41 -14.56 -18.47
C THR A 175 -1.89 -13.16 -18.84
N ARG A 176 -1.30 -12.12 -18.26
CA ARG A 176 -1.54 -10.72 -18.63
C ARG A 176 -0.60 -10.19 -19.72
N GLU A 177 0.21 -11.05 -20.33
CA GLU A 177 1.08 -10.72 -21.46
C GLU A 177 2.09 -9.60 -21.13
N PHE A 178 2.59 -9.57 -19.89
CA PHE A 178 3.72 -8.72 -19.54
C PHE A 178 4.96 -9.15 -20.34
N THR A 179 5.86 -8.19 -20.61
CA THR A 179 7.19 -8.49 -21.14
C THR A 179 7.86 -9.54 -20.25
N ALA A 180 8.38 -10.60 -20.86
CA ALA A 180 8.96 -11.73 -20.13
C ALA A 180 10.06 -11.24 -19.17
N VAL A 181 9.78 -11.33 -17.87
CA VAL A 181 10.70 -10.95 -16.81
C VAL A 181 11.49 -12.19 -16.41
N ASN A 182 12.71 -12.31 -16.92
CA ASN A 182 13.55 -13.50 -16.72
C ASN A 182 14.57 -13.36 -15.58
N ASP A 183 14.66 -12.17 -14.98
CA ASP A 183 15.64 -11.83 -13.95
C ASP A 183 14.92 -11.46 -12.64
N GLU A 184 15.42 -11.99 -11.52
CA GLU A 184 14.86 -11.74 -10.20
C GLU A 184 14.84 -10.25 -9.82
N ARG A 185 15.86 -9.48 -10.22
CA ARG A 185 15.93 -8.03 -9.99
C ARG A 185 14.80 -7.31 -10.72
N SER A 186 14.59 -7.62 -12.00
CA SER A 186 13.47 -7.04 -12.74
C SER A 186 12.11 -7.42 -12.11
N MET A 187 11.98 -8.65 -11.59
CA MET A 187 10.80 -9.09 -10.84
C MET A 187 10.59 -8.28 -9.55
N ARG A 188 11.65 -7.97 -8.81
CA ARG A 188 11.57 -7.10 -7.63
C ARG A 188 11.10 -5.69 -8.00
N GLN A 189 11.63 -5.11 -9.08
CA GLN A 189 11.23 -3.77 -9.50
C GLN A 189 9.75 -3.70 -9.94
N VAL A 190 9.29 -4.62 -10.79
CA VAL A 190 7.91 -4.59 -11.30
C VAL A 190 6.87 -4.83 -10.20
N THR A 191 7.15 -5.75 -9.27
CA THR A 191 6.21 -6.10 -8.20
C THR A 191 6.08 -5.00 -7.14
N ARG A 192 7.09 -4.14 -6.96
CA ARG A 192 7.06 -3.00 -6.03
C ARG A 192 5.88 -2.07 -6.28
N LEU A 193 5.61 -1.75 -7.54
CA LEU A 193 4.53 -0.83 -7.92
C LEU A 193 3.19 -1.57 -8.10
N LEU A 194 3.22 -2.75 -8.72
CA LEU A 194 2.01 -3.51 -9.02
C LEU A 194 1.34 -4.10 -7.78
N THR A 195 2.05 -4.28 -6.66
CA THR A 195 1.51 -4.92 -5.47
C THR A 195 0.18 -4.31 -5.01
N TYR A 196 0.03 -2.98 -5.08
CA TYR A 196 -1.16 -2.29 -4.61
C TYR A 196 -2.43 -2.63 -5.43
N PRO A 197 -2.49 -2.35 -6.75
CA PRO A 197 -3.66 -2.70 -7.55
C PRO A 197 -3.88 -4.22 -7.65
N ILE A 198 -2.81 -5.01 -7.73
CA ILE A 198 -2.94 -6.47 -7.89
C ILE A 198 -3.43 -7.13 -6.60
N THR A 199 -3.07 -6.65 -5.41
CA THR A 199 -3.64 -7.17 -4.16
C THR A 199 -5.14 -6.95 -4.11
N ILE A 200 -5.63 -5.75 -4.45
CA ILE A 200 -7.07 -5.47 -4.55
C ILE A 200 -7.72 -6.42 -5.57
N GLY A 201 -7.17 -6.48 -6.79
CA GLY A 201 -7.67 -7.33 -7.86
C GLY A 201 -7.75 -8.80 -7.43
N SER A 202 -6.70 -9.33 -6.79
CA SER A 202 -6.64 -10.71 -6.35
C SER A 202 -7.71 -11.08 -5.32
N ILE A 203 -8.18 -10.13 -4.50
CA ILE A 203 -9.25 -10.37 -3.53
C ILE A 203 -10.63 -10.28 -4.20
N LEU A 204 -10.80 -9.32 -5.10
CA LEU A 204 -12.09 -8.99 -5.72
C LEU A 204 -12.40 -9.79 -7.00
N HIS A 205 -11.41 -10.42 -7.62
CA HIS A 205 -11.59 -11.17 -8.87
C HIS A 205 -12.31 -12.51 -8.64
N GLU A 206 -13.04 -13.00 -9.63
CA GLU A 206 -13.77 -14.28 -9.52
C GLU A 206 -12.83 -15.48 -9.43
N LEU A 207 -11.68 -15.40 -10.12
CA LEU A 207 -10.58 -16.38 -10.07
C LEU A 207 -9.57 -16.08 -8.94
N SER A 208 -10.03 -15.43 -7.87
CA SER A 208 -9.22 -15.13 -6.69
C SER A 208 -8.50 -16.38 -6.16
N PRO A 209 -7.22 -16.27 -5.76
CA PRO A 209 -6.51 -17.37 -5.10
C PRO A 209 -7.03 -17.62 -3.67
N TYR A 210 -7.86 -16.72 -3.13
CA TYR A 210 -8.46 -16.84 -1.80
C TYR A 210 -9.81 -17.55 -1.88
N SER A 211 -9.95 -18.63 -1.10
CA SER A 211 -11.14 -19.49 -1.10
C SER A 211 -11.46 -20.03 0.29
N ILE A 212 -12.65 -20.60 0.46
CA ILE A 212 -13.07 -21.26 1.72
C ILE A 212 -12.43 -22.65 1.89
N LYS A 213 -11.64 -23.11 0.92
CA LYS A 213 -10.96 -24.41 0.99
C LYS A 213 -9.84 -24.35 2.04
N ARG A 214 -9.34 -25.52 2.44
CA ARG A 214 -8.17 -25.63 3.33
C ARG A 214 -7.02 -24.76 2.80
N ASN A 215 -6.44 -23.91 3.65
CA ASN A 215 -5.39 -22.94 3.34
C ASN A 215 -5.80 -21.80 2.37
N GLY A 216 -7.11 -21.61 2.11
CA GLY A 216 -7.61 -20.57 1.22
C GLY A 216 -7.89 -19.22 1.87
N ARG A 217 -7.85 -19.13 3.21
CA ARG A 217 -7.95 -17.92 4.06
C ARG A 217 -9.25 -17.10 3.95
N LEU A 218 -10.14 -17.38 3.00
CA LEU A 218 -11.43 -16.69 2.91
C LEU A 218 -12.40 -17.30 3.93
N THR A 219 -12.96 -16.47 4.81
CA THR A 219 -13.94 -16.93 5.80
C THR A 219 -15.32 -17.13 5.17
N SER A 220 -16.27 -17.74 5.88
CA SER A 220 -17.67 -17.83 5.43
C SER A 220 -18.31 -16.45 5.26
N GLU A 221 -18.02 -15.53 6.19
CA GLU A 221 -18.47 -14.14 6.11
C GLU A 221 -17.78 -13.39 4.97
N GLY A 222 -16.50 -13.67 4.74
CA GLY A 222 -15.73 -13.24 3.56
C GLY A 222 -16.41 -13.61 2.27
N LEU A 223 -16.76 -14.89 2.11
CA LEU A 223 -17.47 -15.38 0.94
C LEU A 223 -18.81 -14.65 0.76
N ARG A 224 -19.62 -14.51 1.81
CA ARG A 224 -20.91 -13.81 1.75
C ARG A 224 -20.75 -12.34 1.36
N SER A 225 -19.77 -11.65 1.93
CA SER A 225 -19.54 -10.22 1.68
C SER A 225 -18.98 -9.96 0.29
N LEU A 226 -17.99 -10.75 -0.16
CA LEU A 226 -17.32 -10.53 -1.44
C LEU A 226 -18.10 -11.10 -2.63
N SER A 227 -19.02 -12.05 -2.42
CA SER A 227 -19.81 -12.63 -3.52
C SER A 227 -20.63 -11.59 -4.28
N ALA A 228 -21.20 -10.61 -3.57
CA ALA A 228 -21.95 -9.51 -4.17
C ALA A 228 -21.06 -8.64 -5.09
N LEU A 229 -19.91 -8.18 -4.58
CA LEU A 229 -18.94 -7.42 -5.36
C LEU A 229 -18.39 -8.22 -6.55
N ARG A 230 -18.01 -9.49 -6.33
CA ARG A 230 -17.51 -10.38 -7.39
C ARG A 230 -18.54 -10.55 -8.50
N TYR A 231 -19.82 -10.70 -8.16
CA TYR A 231 -20.89 -10.78 -9.16
C TYR A 231 -21.02 -9.49 -9.97
N THR A 232 -21.01 -8.33 -9.30
CA THR A 232 -21.02 -7.01 -9.95
C THR A 232 -19.81 -6.78 -10.85
N LEU A 233 -18.64 -7.24 -10.42
CA LEU A 233 -17.36 -7.08 -11.11
C LEU A 233 -17.22 -7.98 -12.36
N HIS A 234 -18.03 -9.03 -12.49
CA HIS A 234 -18.01 -9.95 -13.63
C HIS A 234 -19.43 -10.10 -14.20
N PRO A 235 -20.04 -8.99 -14.70
CA PRO A 235 -21.40 -9.05 -15.22
C PRO A 235 -21.43 -9.99 -16.42
N PRO A 236 -22.51 -10.77 -16.63
CA PRO A 236 -22.62 -11.65 -17.79
C PRO A 236 -22.58 -10.83 -19.08
N ARG A 237 -22.15 -11.45 -20.19
CA ARG A 237 -22.26 -10.84 -21.51
C ARG A 237 -23.72 -10.58 -21.81
N THR A 238 -24.12 -9.32 -21.78
CA THR A 238 -25.46 -8.93 -22.19
C THR A 238 -25.40 -8.54 -23.66
N GLY A 239 -26.08 -9.31 -24.51
CA GLY A 239 -26.36 -8.89 -25.88
C GLY A 239 -27.39 -7.77 -25.84
N ALA A 240 -26.98 -6.55 -25.51
CA ALA A 240 -27.82 -5.38 -25.68
C ALA A 240 -28.13 -5.30 -27.18
N GLY A 241 -29.35 -5.68 -27.55
CA GLY A 241 -29.81 -5.60 -28.92
C GLY A 241 -29.73 -4.15 -29.42
N ILE A 242 -29.64 -3.98 -30.74
CA ILE A 242 -29.56 -2.65 -31.40
C ILE A 242 -30.85 -1.84 -31.19
N THR A 243 -31.92 -2.47 -30.69
CA THR A 243 -33.22 -1.86 -30.44
C THR A 243 -33.29 -1.22 -29.05
N ILE A 244 -34.05 -0.12 -28.93
CA ILE A 244 -34.26 0.63 -27.67
C ILE A 244 -34.79 -0.26 -26.53
N ALA A 245 -35.54 -1.32 -26.85
CA ALA A 245 -36.04 -2.30 -25.88
C ALA A 245 -34.93 -3.17 -25.22
N GLY A 246 -33.75 -3.24 -25.84
CA GLY A 246 -32.57 -3.96 -25.36
C GLY A 246 -31.58 -3.10 -24.57
N LEU A 247 -31.79 -1.79 -24.48
CA LEU A 247 -30.94 -0.90 -23.68
C LEU A 247 -31.04 -1.29 -22.21
N ARG A 248 -29.91 -1.69 -21.64
CA ARG A 248 -29.75 -1.89 -20.19
C ARG A 248 -28.95 -0.69 -19.68
N PRO A 249 -29.35 -0.05 -18.56
CA PRO A 249 -28.52 0.96 -17.93
C PRO A 249 -27.17 0.35 -17.60
N ASN A 250 -26.08 1.06 -17.90
CA ASN A 250 -24.76 0.64 -17.44
C ASN A 250 -24.78 0.62 -15.90
N PRO A 251 -24.22 -0.43 -15.27
CA PRO A 251 -24.11 -0.46 -13.83
C PRO A 251 -23.28 0.75 -13.35
N PRO A 252 -23.55 1.26 -12.13
CA PRO A 252 -22.69 2.30 -11.55
C PRO A 252 -21.25 1.79 -11.40
N PRO A 253 -20.26 2.69 -11.37
CA PRO A 253 -18.87 2.29 -11.17
C PRO A 253 -18.68 1.68 -9.77
N VAL A 254 -17.83 0.67 -9.68
CA VAL A 254 -17.37 0.13 -8.39
C VAL A 254 -16.45 1.17 -7.74
N ARG A 255 -16.79 1.62 -6.53
CA ARG A 255 -16.05 2.63 -5.78
C ARG A 255 -15.10 1.94 -4.81
N LEU A 256 -13.81 2.24 -4.93
CA LEU A 256 -12.79 1.80 -3.98
C LEU A 256 -12.32 3.00 -3.18
N PHE A 257 -12.62 3.00 -1.88
CA PHE A 257 -12.23 4.05 -0.95
C PHE A 257 -10.88 3.70 -0.33
N ILE A 258 -9.82 4.33 -0.82
CA ILE A 258 -8.46 4.15 -0.28
C ILE A 258 -8.24 5.17 0.82
N LEU A 259 -8.34 4.72 2.08
CA LEU A 259 -8.23 5.58 3.26
C LEU A 259 -6.79 5.62 3.78
N GLY A 260 -6.39 6.77 4.31
CA GLY A 260 -5.01 6.98 4.76
C GLY A 260 -4.01 6.99 3.60
N ALA A 261 -4.48 7.35 2.40
CA ALA A 261 -3.67 7.31 1.19
C ALA A 261 -2.43 8.22 1.32
N ARG A 262 -1.25 7.65 1.04
CA ARG A 262 0.05 8.33 1.07
C ARG A 262 0.77 8.10 -0.24
N ALA A 263 1.76 7.22 -0.27
CA ALA A 263 2.55 6.89 -1.45
C ALA A 263 1.70 6.29 -2.58
N GLU A 264 0.61 5.58 -2.24
CA GLU A 264 -0.26 4.88 -3.19
C GLU A 264 -1.01 5.84 -4.12
N SER A 265 -1.37 7.02 -3.60
CA SER A 265 -1.99 8.11 -4.36
C SER A 265 -1.06 8.65 -5.46
N SER A 266 0.24 8.45 -5.31
CA SER A 266 1.30 9.01 -6.16
C SER A 266 1.85 7.99 -7.15
N LEU A 267 1.37 6.74 -7.13
CA LEU A 267 1.73 5.76 -8.13
C LEU A 267 1.35 6.24 -9.55
N PRO A 268 2.15 5.88 -10.57
CA PRO A 268 1.84 6.16 -11.96
C PRO A 268 0.46 5.63 -12.35
N ARG A 269 -0.25 6.33 -13.24
CA ARG A 269 -1.66 6.01 -13.52
C ARG A 269 -1.81 4.71 -14.30
N GLU A 270 -0.83 4.40 -15.14
CA GLU A 270 -0.64 3.13 -15.84
C GLU A 270 -0.58 1.92 -14.89
N VAL A 271 -0.07 2.10 -13.67
CA VAL A 271 -0.05 1.05 -12.63
C VAL A 271 -1.47 0.81 -12.13
N TRP A 272 -2.22 1.87 -11.79
CA TRP A 272 -3.61 1.75 -11.35
C TRP A 272 -4.53 1.21 -12.44
N LEU A 273 -4.30 1.56 -13.70
CA LEU A 273 -5.06 1.03 -14.83
C LEU A 273 -4.97 -0.49 -14.94
N GLN A 274 -3.89 -1.12 -14.45
CA GLN A 274 -3.80 -2.59 -14.41
C GLN A 274 -4.94 -3.22 -13.60
N LEU A 275 -5.48 -2.54 -12.58
CA LEU A 275 -6.67 -3.02 -11.88
C LEU A 275 -7.87 -3.08 -12.82
N SER A 276 -8.13 -2.02 -13.60
CA SER A 276 -9.25 -2.01 -14.55
C SER A 276 -9.12 -3.08 -15.64
N HIS A 277 -7.89 -3.38 -16.05
CA HIS A 277 -7.63 -4.40 -17.06
C HIS A 277 -7.93 -5.83 -16.57
N LEU A 278 -8.05 -6.04 -15.25
CA LEU A 278 -8.54 -7.30 -14.68
C LEU A 278 -10.07 -7.43 -14.78
N PHE A 279 -10.80 -6.35 -15.03
CA PHE A 279 -12.28 -6.32 -15.06
C PHE A 279 -12.79 -5.54 -16.29
N PRO A 280 -12.71 -6.12 -17.49
CA PRO A 280 -12.90 -5.39 -18.75
C PRO A 280 -14.32 -4.82 -18.99
N ARG A 281 -15.31 -5.23 -18.20
CA ARG A 281 -16.72 -4.86 -18.37
C ARG A 281 -17.25 -3.89 -17.29
N VAL A 282 -16.39 -3.44 -16.38
CA VAL A 282 -16.81 -2.65 -15.21
C VAL A 282 -15.96 -1.39 -15.07
N ALA A 283 -16.64 -0.29 -14.76
CA ALA A 283 -15.98 0.96 -14.47
C ALA A 283 -15.56 1.04 -12.99
N PHE A 284 -14.39 1.63 -12.72
CA PHE A 284 -13.90 1.89 -11.38
C PHE A 284 -13.89 3.38 -11.05
N HIS A 285 -14.18 3.70 -9.80
CA HIS A 285 -13.87 4.99 -9.19
C HIS A 285 -12.95 4.76 -7.99
N LEU A 286 -11.66 5.06 -8.14
CA LEU A 286 -10.71 5.06 -7.03
C LEU A 286 -10.79 6.40 -6.30
N ILE A 287 -10.98 6.34 -4.99
CA ILE A 287 -11.21 7.51 -4.14
C ILE A 287 -10.13 7.52 -3.07
N PHE A 288 -9.05 8.26 -3.30
CA PHE A 288 -7.97 8.44 -2.34
C PHE A 288 -8.36 9.50 -1.31
N ILE A 289 -8.30 9.15 -0.03
CA ILE A 289 -8.69 10.02 1.08
C ILE A 289 -7.60 9.98 2.13
N GLY A 290 -7.04 11.14 2.45
CA GLY A 290 -6.09 11.29 3.54
C GLY A 290 -5.45 12.67 3.56
N PRO A 291 -5.04 13.18 4.73
CA PRO A 291 -4.34 14.47 4.83
C PRO A 291 -3.06 14.54 3.98
N GLU A 292 -2.42 13.39 3.76
CA GLU A 292 -1.15 13.26 3.03
C GLU A 292 -1.34 12.75 1.59
N ALA A 293 -2.58 12.64 1.10
CA ALA A 293 -2.89 12.07 -0.22
C ALA A 293 -2.37 12.91 -1.41
N LEU A 294 -1.92 14.14 -1.18
CA LEU A 294 -1.26 14.99 -2.18
C LEU A 294 0.20 15.31 -1.81
N ALA A 295 0.73 14.78 -0.70
CA ALA A 295 2.04 15.17 -0.18
C ALA A 295 3.19 14.86 -1.14
N ASN A 296 3.09 13.76 -1.90
CA ASN A 296 4.10 13.31 -2.86
C ASN A 296 3.75 13.71 -4.32
N ARG A 297 2.83 14.69 -4.49
CA ARG A 297 2.34 15.15 -5.79
C ARG A 297 2.50 16.67 -5.90
N PRO A 298 3.74 17.19 -5.95
CA PRO A 298 4.00 18.62 -5.83
C PRO A 298 3.39 19.46 -6.96
N ASP A 299 3.18 18.88 -8.14
CA ASP A 299 2.56 19.54 -9.29
C ASP A 299 1.02 19.61 -9.19
N ASP A 300 0.42 18.80 -8.32
CA ASP A 300 -1.02 18.78 -8.12
C ASP A 300 -1.43 19.80 -7.05
N VAL A 301 -2.08 20.88 -7.50
CA VAL A 301 -2.69 21.85 -6.60
C VAL A 301 -4.17 21.56 -6.48
N ALA A 302 -4.64 21.34 -5.25
CA ALA A 302 -6.07 21.17 -4.97
C ALA A 302 -6.85 22.40 -5.51
N PRO A 303 -7.89 22.20 -6.34
CA PRO A 303 -8.67 23.31 -6.88
C PRO A 303 -9.40 24.06 -5.76
N PRO A 304 -9.70 25.36 -5.92
CA PRO A 304 -10.47 26.08 -4.92
C PRO A 304 -11.87 25.43 -4.75
N PRO A 305 -12.42 25.40 -3.52
CA PRO A 305 -13.70 24.75 -3.26
C PRO A 305 -14.83 25.47 -4.01
N THR A 306 -15.71 24.67 -4.62
CA THR A 306 -16.90 25.15 -5.34
C THR A 306 -18.14 24.40 -4.87
N PRO A 307 -19.38 24.86 -5.15
CA PRO A 307 -20.58 24.11 -4.79
C PRO A 307 -20.62 22.67 -5.34
N GLY A 308 -20.02 22.42 -6.51
CA GLY A 308 -19.94 21.08 -7.12
C GLY A 308 -18.72 20.26 -6.67
N ASN A 309 -17.76 20.88 -5.99
CA ASN A 309 -16.57 20.24 -5.43
C ASN A 309 -16.20 20.91 -4.08
N PRO A 310 -17.01 20.72 -3.03
CA PRO A 310 -16.85 21.45 -1.77
C PRO A 310 -15.59 21.05 -1.00
N PHE A 311 -15.05 19.86 -1.29
CA PHE A 311 -13.85 19.32 -0.64
C PHE A 311 -12.57 19.48 -1.48
N SER A 312 -12.60 20.31 -2.52
CA SER A 312 -11.41 20.62 -3.32
C SER A 312 -10.71 19.37 -3.88
N ALA A 313 -11.49 18.37 -4.28
CA ALA A 313 -10.96 17.12 -4.80
C ALA A 313 -10.23 17.34 -6.12
N VAL A 314 -9.07 16.70 -6.28
CA VAL A 314 -8.41 16.56 -7.59
C VAL A 314 -9.07 15.39 -8.31
N VAL A 315 -9.66 15.63 -9.48
CA VAL A 315 -10.43 14.62 -10.22
C VAL A 315 -9.75 14.34 -11.57
N GLU A 316 -9.44 13.08 -11.80
CA GLU A 316 -8.83 12.57 -13.04
C GLU A 316 -9.81 11.60 -13.71
N ASP A 317 -10.43 12.01 -14.82
CA ASP A 317 -11.51 11.27 -15.49
C ASP A 317 -11.18 10.77 -16.90
N ARG A 318 -10.00 11.12 -17.44
CA ARG A 318 -9.52 10.74 -18.79
C ARG A 318 -8.24 9.92 -18.75
N LEU A 319 -8.19 8.93 -17.86
CA LEU A 319 -7.02 8.07 -17.67
C LEU A 319 -6.94 6.93 -18.69
N GLY A 320 -8.06 6.52 -19.28
CA GLY A 320 -8.20 5.24 -19.98
C GLY A 320 -8.82 4.17 -19.08
N GLY A 321 -9.01 2.95 -19.61
CA GLY A 321 -9.39 1.77 -18.82
C GLY A 321 -10.61 1.91 -17.89
N GLN A 322 -11.75 2.41 -18.38
CA GLN A 322 -13.01 2.58 -17.60
C GLN A 322 -12.79 3.09 -16.15
N MET A 323 -11.78 3.93 -15.89
CA MET A 323 -11.36 4.30 -14.54
C MET A 323 -11.41 5.81 -14.34
N LYS A 324 -11.93 6.21 -13.17
CA LYS A 324 -11.86 7.57 -12.63
C LYS A 324 -11.09 7.54 -11.32
N ILE A 325 -10.23 8.54 -11.09
CA ILE A 325 -9.56 8.75 -9.80
C ILE A 325 -10.03 10.07 -9.20
N SER A 326 -10.25 10.09 -7.89
CA SER A 326 -10.49 11.33 -7.14
C SER A 326 -9.70 11.33 -5.86
N THR A 327 -8.95 12.39 -5.62
CA THR A 327 -8.05 12.53 -4.47
C THR A 327 -8.51 13.67 -3.58
N TYR A 328 -8.70 13.35 -2.30
CA TYR A 328 -9.20 14.26 -1.27
C TYR A 328 -8.14 14.41 -0.17
N ALA A 329 -7.55 15.61 -0.06
CA ALA A 329 -6.60 15.96 0.98
C ALA A 329 -7.32 16.33 2.30
N THR A 330 -8.14 15.42 2.83
CA THR A 330 -8.92 15.58 4.07
C THR A 330 -9.07 14.24 4.77
N VAL A 331 -9.54 14.28 6.01
CA VAL A 331 -9.90 13.09 6.80
C VAL A 331 -11.26 12.52 6.36
N PHE A 332 -11.43 11.20 6.46
CA PHE A 332 -12.63 10.49 5.97
C PHE A 332 -13.89 10.86 6.77
N GLU A 333 -13.75 11.13 8.07
CA GLU A 333 -14.82 11.50 8.99
C GLU A 333 -15.56 12.74 8.46
N ALA A 334 -14.84 13.73 7.95
CA ALA A 334 -15.42 14.96 7.42
C ALA A 334 -16.30 14.68 6.18
N LEU A 335 -15.83 13.80 5.29
CA LEU A 335 -16.58 13.39 4.08
C LEU A 335 -17.81 12.56 4.45
N HIS A 336 -17.68 11.68 5.45
CA HIS A 336 -18.78 10.87 5.93
C HIS A 336 -19.86 11.70 6.65
N GLN A 337 -19.47 12.63 7.53
CA GLN A 337 -20.39 13.54 8.21
C GLN A 337 -21.17 14.43 7.24
N ALA A 338 -20.52 14.87 6.15
CA ALA A 338 -21.17 15.61 5.08
C ALA A 338 -22.03 14.74 4.15
N GLN A 339 -22.11 13.42 4.39
CA GLN A 339 -22.82 12.45 3.55
C GLN A 339 -22.35 12.49 2.08
N HIS A 340 -21.08 12.86 1.85
CA HIS A 340 -20.56 13.15 0.50
C HIS A 340 -20.58 11.92 -0.42
N PHE A 341 -20.45 10.72 0.15
CA PHE A 341 -20.50 9.46 -0.60
C PHE A 341 -21.70 8.57 -0.25
N ALA A 342 -22.56 9.00 0.66
CA ALA A 342 -23.74 8.25 1.05
C ALA A 342 -24.81 8.28 -0.06
N PRO A 343 -25.62 7.22 -0.22
CA PRO A 343 -25.55 5.96 0.51
C PRO A 343 -24.37 5.08 0.08
N TYR A 344 -23.94 4.25 1.03
CA TYR A 344 -22.96 3.20 0.83
C TYR A 344 -23.64 1.92 0.33
N ASP A 345 -23.04 1.27 -0.66
CA ASP A 345 -23.60 0.09 -1.33
C ASP A 345 -22.62 -1.10 -1.28
N PRO A 346 -22.91 -2.16 -0.51
CA PRO A 346 -22.04 -3.33 -0.40
C PRO A 346 -21.89 -4.15 -1.70
N TYR A 347 -22.66 -3.85 -2.75
CA TYR A 347 -22.51 -4.46 -4.09
C TYR A 347 -21.52 -3.72 -4.98
N PHE A 348 -21.21 -2.46 -4.66
CA PHE A 348 -20.38 -1.57 -5.49
C PHE A 348 -19.25 -0.90 -4.74
N ASP A 349 -19.21 -0.98 -3.42
CA ASP A 349 -18.22 -0.29 -2.60
C ASP A 349 -17.30 -1.26 -1.86
N ALA A 350 -16.03 -0.87 -1.70
CA ALA A 350 -15.10 -1.48 -0.78
C ALA A 350 -14.13 -0.42 -0.20
N PHE A 351 -13.71 -0.61 1.04
CA PHE A 351 -12.64 0.19 1.65
C PHE A 351 -11.31 -0.54 1.54
N VAL A 352 -10.23 0.21 1.29
CA VAL A 352 -8.87 -0.31 1.24
C VAL A 352 -7.98 0.56 2.12
N LEU A 353 -7.29 -0.06 3.07
CA LEU A 353 -6.37 0.57 4.00
C LEU A 353 -4.99 -0.05 3.78
N PHE A 354 -4.13 0.66 3.06
CA PHE A 354 -2.75 0.24 2.86
C PHE A 354 -1.93 0.61 4.09
N HIS A 355 -1.37 -0.41 4.75
CA HIS A 355 -0.45 -0.24 5.87
C HIS A 355 -0.92 0.79 6.91
N PRO A 356 -2.17 0.68 7.41
CA PRO A 356 -2.81 1.78 8.12
C PRO A 356 -2.16 2.11 9.47
N GLY A 357 -1.50 1.15 10.11
CA GLY A 357 -0.95 1.32 11.46
C GLY A 357 -2.06 1.58 12.47
N LEU A 358 -3.18 0.84 12.38
CA LEU A 358 -4.35 1.01 13.24
C LEU A 358 -3.99 0.87 14.73
N GLY A 359 -3.15 -0.10 15.07
CA GLY A 359 -2.68 -0.36 16.43
C GLY A 359 -1.35 0.31 16.77
N HIS A 360 -0.74 1.05 15.84
CA HIS A 360 0.54 1.72 16.10
C HIS A 360 0.33 2.94 17.01
N PRO A 361 1.14 3.13 18.09
CA PRO A 361 0.93 4.21 19.06
C PRO A 361 0.88 5.63 18.46
N ALA A 362 1.62 5.86 17.38
CA ALA A 362 1.66 7.16 16.72
C ALA A 362 0.39 7.50 15.90
N SER A 363 -0.36 6.50 15.45
CA SER A 363 -1.49 6.67 14.50
C SER A 363 -2.82 6.17 15.02
N SER A 364 -2.85 5.28 16.01
CA SER A 364 -4.08 4.66 16.54
C SER A 364 -5.12 5.67 17.00
N ALA A 365 -4.69 6.78 17.63
CA ALA A 365 -5.58 7.86 18.05
C ALA A 365 -6.33 8.52 16.88
N SER A 366 -5.68 8.64 15.71
CA SER A 366 -6.32 9.21 14.51
C SER A 366 -7.33 8.26 13.85
N TRP A 367 -7.15 6.94 14.02
CA TRP A 367 -8.04 5.92 13.46
C TRP A 367 -9.23 5.55 14.36
N ALA A 368 -9.13 5.82 15.66
CA ALA A 368 -10.19 5.55 16.63
C ALA A 368 -11.58 6.09 16.22
N PRO A 369 -11.75 7.33 15.70
CA PRO A 369 -13.06 7.79 15.22
C PRO A 369 -13.49 7.15 13.89
N THR A 370 -12.55 6.67 13.07
CA THR A 370 -12.83 6.06 11.76
C THR A 370 -13.43 4.67 11.88
N LEU A 371 -12.93 3.85 12.80
CA LEU A 371 -13.32 2.44 12.91
C LEU A 371 -14.83 2.26 13.11
N PRO A 372 -15.52 2.96 14.04
CA PRO A 372 -16.97 2.85 14.19
C PRO A 372 -17.73 3.16 12.91
N ILE A 373 -17.28 4.17 12.13
CA ILE A 373 -17.89 4.52 10.84
C ILE A 373 -17.75 3.37 9.86
N LEU A 374 -16.56 2.78 9.72
CA LEU A 374 -16.32 1.63 8.84
C LEU A 374 -17.21 0.44 9.22
N LEU A 375 -17.32 0.14 10.51
CA LEU A 375 -18.18 -0.93 11.01
C LEU A 375 -19.67 -0.64 10.80
N ASP A 376 -20.10 0.62 10.82
CA ASP A 376 -21.48 0.99 10.55
C ASP A 376 -21.85 0.80 9.07
N THR A 377 -20.92 1.08 8.14
CA THR A 377 -21.18 0.94 6.69
C THR A 377 -21.51 -0.49 6.23
N LYS A 378 -21.06 -1.51 6.98
CA LYS A 378 -21.14 -2.94 6.62
C LYS A 378 -20.50 -3.30 5.27
N ILE A 379 -19.67 -2.41 4.74
CA ILE A 379 -18.87 -2.60 3.52
C ILE A 379 -17.60 -3.39 3.89
N PRO A 380 -17.09 -4.26 3.00
CA PRO A 380 -15.81 -4.92 3.20
C PRO A 380 -14.64 -3.91 3.28
N VAL A 381 -13.79 -4.10 4.29
CA VAL A 381 -12.54 -3.37 4.49
C VAL A 381 -11.38 -4.33 4.24
N ILE A 382 -10.54 -4.01 3.25
CA ILE A 382 -9.31 -4.72 2.92
C ILE A 382 -8.15 -3.97 3.56
N CYS A 383 -7.34 -4.66 4.35
CA CYS A 383 -6.19 -4.08 5.03
C CYS A 383 -4.91 -4.80 4.65
N THR A 384 -3.80 -4.07 4.63
CA THR A 384 -2.46 -4.63 4.39
C THR A 384 -1.49 -4.25 5.51
N GLY A 385 -0.35 -4.93 5.59
CA GLY A 385 0.66 -4.69 6.63
C GLY A 385 2.10 -4.79 6.10
N TYR A 386 3.04 -4.15 6.80
CA TYR A 386 4.47 -4.13 6.45
C TYR A 386 5.20 -5.37 6.94
N THR A 387 4.81 -5.84 8.13
CA THR A 387 5.35 -7.03 8.78
C THR A 387 4.22 -7.84 9.39
N GLU A 388 4.51 -9.09 9.77
CA GLU A 388 3.57 -9.92 10.52
C GLU A 388 3.19 -9.27 11.86
N PHE A 389 4.18 -8.69 12.54
CA PHE A 389 4.00 -8.07 13.84
C PHE A 389 3.10 -6.82 13.75
N ASP A 390 3.33 -5.93 12.79
CA ASP A 390 2.49 -4.75 12.60
C ASP A 390 1.06 -5.13 12.23
N MET A 391 0.89 -6.10 11.34
CA MET A 391 -0.42 -6.61 10.95
C MET A 391 -1.16 -7.19 12.16
N GLN A 392 -0.49 -7.99 12.99
CA GLN A 392 -1.08 -8.59 14.18
C GLN A 392 -1.49 -7.53 15.21
N ARG A 393 -0.65 -6.52 15.43
CA ARG A 393 -0.98 -5.37 16.30
C ARG A 393 -2.23 -4.63 15.81
N ASP A 394 -2.36 -4.40 14.51
CA ASP A 394 -3.54 -3.75 13.92
C ASP A 394 -4.80 -4.61 14.07
N ILE A 395 -4.69 -5.93 13.91
CA ILE A 395 -5.79 -6.87 14.11
C ILE A 395 -6.27 -6.88 15.56
N ASP A 396 -5.34 -6.92 16.52
CA ASP A 396 -5.68 -6.95 17.94
C ASP A 396 -6.34 -5.63 18.37
N TRP A 397 -5.83 -4.50 17.86
CA TRP A 397 -6.47 -3.20 18.05
C TRP A 397 -7.90 -3.17 17.48
N VAL A 398 -8.13 -3.69 16.27
CA VAL A 398 -9.49 -3.74 15.69
C VAL A 398 -10.41 -4.65 16.48
N LYS A 399 -9.93 -5.79 16.99
CA LYS A 399 -10.74 -6.67 17.85
C LYS A 399 -11.14 -5.99 19.15
N GLU A 400 -10.20 -5.29 19.78
CA GLU A 400 -10.42 -4.58 21.04
C GLU A 400 -11.38 -3.40 20.85
N GLN A 401 -11.05 -2.49 19.93
CA GLN A 401 -11.84 -1.26 19.69
C GLN A 401 -13.18 -1.54 19.01
N GLY A 402 -13.26 -2.61 18.22
CA GLY A 402 -14.48 -3.02 17.54
C GLY A 402 -15.53 -3.65 18.46
N GLY A 403 -15.22 -3.93 19.73
CA GLY A 403 -16.23 -4.33 20.73
C GLY A 403 -17.02 -5.60 20.38
N GLY A 404 -16.45 -6.49 19.57
CA GLY A 404 -17.15 -7.68 19.08
C GLY A 404 -18.09 -7.45 17.90
N GLU A 405 -18.16 -6.25 17.32
CA GLU A 405 -18.93 -5.90 16.11
C GLU A 405 -18.19 -6.20 14.81
N VAL A 406 -17.07 -6.93 14.87
CA VAL A 406 -16.19 -7.17 13.73
C VAL A 406 -16.34 -8.61 13.24
N ASP A 407 -16.62 -8.77 11.94
CA ASP A 407 -16.51 -10.04 11.23
C ASP A 407 -15.27 -10.01 10.34
N PHE A 408 -14.38 -10.99 10.51
CA PHE A 408 -13.23 -11.16 9.60
C PHE A 408 -13.70 -11.77 8.28
N LEU A 409 -13.27 -11.15 7.19
CA LEU A 409 -13.56 -11.57 5.81
C LEU A 409 -12.43 -12.41 5.23
N LEU A 410 -11.19 -12.00 5.50
CA LEU A 410 -9.99 -12.68 5.05
C LEU A 410 -9.08 -12.88 6.26
N GLU A 411 -8.74 -14.14 6.53
CA GLU A 411 -7.83 -14.50 7.60
C GLU A 411 -6.46 -13.84 7.36
N PRO A 412 -5.80 -13.33 8.41
CA PRO A 412 -4.47 -12.73 8.31
C PRO A 412 -3.41 -13.67 7.73
N GLY A 413 -2.41 -13.10 7.08
CA GLY A 413 -1.27 -13.85 6.54
C GLY A 413 -0.62 -13.17 5.35
N GLU A 414 0.49 -13.74 4.89
CA GLU A 414 1.32 -13.19 3.81
C GLU A 414 0.50 -12.98 2.52
N ASN A 415 0.67 -11.81 1.93
CA ASN A 415 0.05 -11.43 0.68
C ASN A 415 0.77 -12.12 -0.48
N ARG A 416 0.01 -12.92 -1.26
CA ARG A 416 0.54 -13.64 -2.43
C ARG A 416 1.15 -12.70 -3.49
N PHE A 417 0.71 -11.46 -3.48
CA PHE A 417 1.14 -10.40 -4.38
C PHE A 417 1.85 -9.27 -3.62
N ARG A 418 2.55 -9.57 -2.51
CA ARG A 418 3.45 -8.60 -1.89
C ARG A 418 4.56 -8.18 -2.84
N SER A 419 5.19 -7.04 -2.59
CA SER A 419 6.44 -6.67 -3.25
C SER A 419 7.50 -7.75 -3.00
N LEU A 420 8.20 -8.17 -4.06
CA LEU A 420 9.39 -9.00 -3.94
C LEU A 420 10.63 -8.17 -3.61
N ARG A 421 10.58 -6.86 -3.85
CA ARG A 421 11.63 -5.93 -3.44
C ARG A 421 11.55 -5.67 -1.94
N TRP A 422 12.70 -5.84 -1.28
CA TRP A 422 12.92 -5.43 0.09
C TRP A 422 13.29 -3.96 0.19
N GLU A 423 12.94 -3.35 1.31
CA GLU A 423 13.30 -2.00 1.67
C GLU A 423 13.87 -2.00 3.09
N VAL A 424 14.82 -1.10 3.32
CA VAL A 424 15.42 -0.89 4.64
C VAL A 424 14.84 0.39 5.24
N ASN A 425 14.53 0.34 6.54
CA ASN A 425 14.15 1.51 7.30
C ASN A 425 15.38 2.40 7.54
N ASP A 426 15.33 3.64 7.05
CA ASP A 426 16.46 4.56 7.16
C ASP A 426 16.78 4.98 8.61
N LEU A 427 15.85 4.75 9.54
CA LEU A 427 16.00 5.02 10.98
C LEU A 427 16.41 3.78 11.78
N ASP A 428 16.24 2.57 11.23
CA ASP A 428 16.72 1.31 11.82
C ASP A 428 17.16 0.36 10.70
N PRO A 429 18.45 0.36 10.31
CA PRO A 429 18.97 -0.50 9.26
C PRO A 429 18.83 -2.01 9.53
N GLY A 430 18.53 -2.41 10.77
CA GLY A 430 18.19 -3.79 11.10
C GLY A 430 16.74 -4.18 10.75
N ASP A 431 15.89 -3.19 10.49
CA ASP A 431 14.48 -3.33 10.17
C ASP A 431 14.29 -3.31 8.65
N VAL A 432 14.16 -4.51 8.08
CA VAL A 432 13.90 -4.71 6.66
C VAL A 432 12.46 -5.18 6.45
N SER A 433 11.79 -4.62 5.46
CA SER A 433 10.39 -4.96 5.16
C SER A 433 10.15 -5.08 3.67
N ALA A 434 9.12 -5.84 3.31
CA ALA A 434 8.63 -5.91 1.95
C ALA A 434 7.35 -5.09 1.87
N GLY A 435 7.27 -4.21 0.87
CA GLY A 435 6.04 -3.46 0.59
C GLY A 435 4.85 -4.42 0.48
N ASN A 436 3.77 -4.11 1.20
CA ASN A 436 2.52 -4.88 1.15
C ASN A 436 2.64 -6.35 1.58
N TRP A 437 3.52 -6.66 2.55
CA TRP A 437 3.80 -8.01 3.04
C TRP A 437 2.56 -8.81 3.45
N GLY A 438 1.68 -8.24 4.27
CA GLY A 438 0.53 -8.93 4.85
C GLY A 438 -0.78 -8.45 4.26
N VAL A 439 -1.81 -9.29 4.26
CA VAL A 439 -3.17 -8.89 3.88
C VAL A 439 -4.21 -9.55 4.78
N TRP A 440 -5.29 -8.84 5.07
CA TRP A 440 -6.42 -9.32 5.84
C TRP A 440 -7.64 -8.45 5.52
N GLY A 441 -8.80 -8.81 6.05
CA GLY A 441 -9.98 -7.98 5.84
C GLY A 441 -11.07 -8.24 6.86
N PHE A 442 -11.89 -7.22 7.08
CA PHE A 442 -12.98 -7.26 8.05
C PHE A 442 -14.17 -6.43 7.57
N ARG A 443 -15.29 -6.54 8.27
CA ARG A 443 -16.44 -5.65 8.16
C ARG A 443 -17.18 -5.56 9.49
N GLY A 444 -18.11 -4.63 9.60
CA GLY A 444 -19.08 -4.65 10.68
C GLY A 444 -20.09 -5.80 10.57
N LYS A 445 -20.48 -6.36 11.71
CA LYS A 445 -21.48 -7.43 11.82
C LYS A 445 -22.81 -7.05 11.22
N ARG A 446 -23.44 -8.03 10.56
CA ARG A 446 -24.85 -7.96 10.13
C ARG A 446 -25.67 -8.87 11.04
N TYR A 447 -26.63 -8.29 11.74
CA TYR A 447 -27.62 -9.05 12.48
C TYR A 447 -28.66 -9.57 11.47
N GLU A 448 -28.71 -10.89 11.26
CA GLU A 448 -29.84 -11.51 10.57
C GLU A 448 -31.10 -11.25 11.41
N ALA A 449 -32.19 -10.82 10.78
CA ALA A 449 -33.45 -10.65 11.48
C ALA A 449 -33.93 -12.03 11.95
N ASP A 450 -33.94 -12.27 13.27
CA ASP A 450 -34.49 -13.49 13.84
C ASP A 450 -35.94 -13.65 13.37
N ARG A 451 -36.28 -14.86 12.92
CA ARG A 451 -37.68 -15.21 12.61
C ARG A 451 -38.51 -14.90 13.85
N TYR A 452 -39.49 -14.02 13.69
CA TYR A 452 -40.50 -13.76 14.71
C TYR A 452 -41.25 -15.06 14.98
N GLU A 453 -40.88 -15.80 16.04
CA GLU A 453 -41.69 -16.90 16.53
C GLU A 453 -42.90 -16.30 17.24
N GLU A 454 -44.01 -16.26 16.50
CA GLU A 454 -45.32 -15.91 17.03
C GLU A 454 -45.63 -16.89 18.18
N LYS A 455 -45.55 -16.40 19.42
CA LYS A 455 -46.01 -17.14 20.59
C LYS A 455 -47.48 -17.48 20.38
N ARG A 456 -47.76 -18.74 19.99
CA ARG A 456 -49.09 -19.33 20.10
C ARG A 456 -49.46 -19.31 21.58
N GLY A 457 -50.34 -18.37 21.94
CA GLY A 457 -50.96 -18.33 23.25
C GLY A 457 -51.74 -19.63 23.49
N GLU A 458 -51.49 -20.24 24.65
CA GLU A 458 -52.38 -21.22 25.27
C GLU A 458 -53.59 -20.54 25.90
#